data_AF-A0A8I0FT43-F1
#
_entry.id   AF-A0A8I0FT43-F1
#
_cell.length_a   1.000
_cell.length_b   1.000
_cell.length_c   1.000
_cell.angle_alpha   90.00
_cell.angle_beta   90.00
_cell.angle_gamma   90.00
#
_symmetry.space_group_name_H-M   'P 1'
#
loop_
_entity.id
_entity.type
_entity.pdbx_description
1 polymer ?
#
loop_
_entity_poly.entity_id
_entity_poly.type
_entity_poly.pdbx_seq_one_letter_code
_entity_poly.pdbx_strand_id
1 'polypeptide(L)'
;MSNENILKKIEQETLNTFKTEVPSIDFHHKDEKSFNEFSKNAEKTYRECFKFPPKMFYNTEVIDFGAGTGHNTISIANWGAKCTLVELSDKSLEIAKEVFKLRAKNFNDHKFINSSIFDYEEKNKLYDIVQCRGVLSHTAGKEKAFKKICSYLKKGGYLIFGDPNKAGGFQNMLQRYAVYKFSNNDEEIVQNSEILFKDDIDRSQAAVPRTRREIIYDRWVIQSQDDPSIEEVSKWMSECGLKLYSAYPTYPQFLLTDSYYNKNKVDFEKLKNISVLSEILWMMKTEDDISESQSIESDLSVLNDNFDKLASYLANCNKKTKIETKEFFELSDDILNSIDDVKFINNLKDKFKNFILESKELIEIVNNRNLDDVGNYIKKCSILFKGPCGVRHVDFVAYKGD
;
A
#
# COMPACT_ATOMS: atom_id res chain seq x y z
N MET A 1 -1.34 3.14 33.42
CA MET A 1 -2.54 2.50 32.81
C MET A 1 -2.15 1.10 32.36
N SER A 2 -3.03 0.10 32.45
CA SER A 2 -2.79 -1.21 31.84
C SER A 2 -2.74 -1.08 30.31
N ASN A 3 -2.10 -2.03 29.62
CA ASN A 3 -2.06 -2.06 28.15
C ASN A 3 -3.46 -2.09 27.53
N GLU A 4 -4.42 -2.72 28.20
CA GLU A 4 -5.82 -2.78 27.77
C GLU A 4 -6.53 -1.42 27.87
N ASN A 5 -6.26 -0.65 28.93
CA ASN A 5 -6.80 0.70 29.06
C ASN A 5 -6.23 1.66 28.01
N ILE A 6 -4.96 1.50 27.62
CA ILE A 6 -4.34 2.29 26.54
C ILE A 6 -4.99 1.96 25.20
N LEU A 7 -5.19 0.67 24.92
CA LEU A 7 -5.83 0.20 23.71
C LEU A 7 -7.24 0.76 23.56
N LYS A 8 -8.08 0.62 24.60
CA LYS A 8 -9.46 1.15 24.57
C LYS A 8 -9.51 2.67 24.42
N LYS A 9 -8.57 3.38 25.04
CA LYS A 9 -8.45 4.83 24.90
C LYS A 9 -8.17 5.24 23.45
N ILE A 10 -7.18 4.60 22.81
CA ILE A 10 -6.82 4.91 21.42
C ILE A 10 -7.95 4.54 20.46
N GLU A 11 -8.64 3.40 20.65
CA GLU A 11 -9.83 3.06 19.87
C GLU A 11 -10.91 4.16 19.95
N GLN A 12 -11.15 4.69 21.15
CA GLN A 12 -12.14 5.74 21.36
C GLN A 12 -11.72 7.08 20.75
N GLU A 13 -10.44 7.44 20.87
CA GLU A 13 -9.88 8.67 20.26
C GLU A 13 -9.97 8.61 18.73
N THR A 14 -9.53 7.51 18.12
CA THR A 14 -9.67 7.24 16.68
C THR A 14 -11.14 7.28 16.24
N LEU A 15 -12.03 6.62 16.99
CA LEU A 15 -13.47 6.63 16.70
C LEU A 15 -14.06 8.05 16.75
N ASN A 16 -13.65 8.87 17.71
CA ASN A 16 -14.11 10.25 17.82
C ASN A 16 -13.70 11.07 16.60
N THR A 17 -12.45 10.95 16.14
CA THR A 17 -11.99 11.63 14.92
C THR A 17 -12.82 11.19 13.70
N PHE A 18 -13.02 9.88 13.51
CA PHE A 18 -13.79 9.35 12.37
C PHE A 18 -15.30 9.60 12.45
N LYS A 19 -15.85 9.87 13.64
CA LYS A 19 -17.23 10.33 13.79
C LYS A 19 -17.41 11.78 13.34
N THR A 20 -16.41 12.62 13.62
CA THR A 20 -16.35 14.03 13.18
C THR A 20 -16.26 14.11 11.67
N GLU A 21 -15.22 13.53 11.08
CA GLU A 21 -15.01 13.47 9.63
C GLU A 21 -14.82 12.01 9.23
N VAL A 22 -15.74 11.47 8.41
CA VAL A 22 -15.65 10.07 7.98
C VAL A 22 -14.67 9.99 6.81
N PRO A 23 -13.54 9.28 6.92
CA PRO A 23 -12.44 9.38 5.95
C PRO A 23 -12.75 8.77 4.58
N SER A 24 -13.78 7.90 4.49
CA SER A 24 -14.06 7.05 3.32
C SER A 24 -15.53 7.12 2.86
N ILE A 25 -16.14 8.31 2.87
CA ILE A 25 -17.44 8.53 2.19
C ILE A 25 -17.18 8.87 0.74
N ASP A 26 -17.05 7.83 -0.09
CA ASP A 26 -17.00 8.05 -1.53
C ASP A 26 -18.41 8.00 -2.11
N PHE A 27 -18.78 8.97 -2.93
CA PHE A 27 -20.14 9.06 -3.52
C PHE A 27 -20.35 8.20 -4.76
N HIS A 28 -19.33 7.46 -5.24
CA HIS A 28 -19.48 6.63 -6.44
C HIS A 28 -20.58 5.58 -6.28
N HIS A 29 -20.92 5.15 -5.07
CA HIS A 29 -22.03 4.22 -4.85
C HIS A 29 -23.40 4.84 -5.17
N LYS A 30 -23.53 6.18 -5.23
CA LYS A 30 -24.80 6.87 -5.53
C LYS A 30 -25.04 7.04 -7.03
N ASP A 31 -23.98 7.13 -7.82
CA ASP A 31 -24.03 7.28 -9.28
C ASP A 31 -23.68 5.96 -9.98
N GLU A 32 -24.47 5.54 -10.97
CA GLU A 32 -24.24 4.24 -11.63
C GLU A 32 -22.93 4.20 -12.45
N LYS A 33 -22.59 5.30 -13.13
CA LYS A 33 -21.37 5.37 -13.94
C LYS A 33 -20.13 5.29 -13.04
N SER A 34 -20.08 6.10 -11.99
CA SER A 34 -18.99 6.07 -11.02
C SER A 34 -18.88 4.72 -10.30
N PHE A 35 -19.99 4.06 -9.96
CA PHE A 35 -19.95 2.71 -9.39
C PHE A 35 -19.36 1.67 -10.36
N ASN A 36 -19.69 1.77 -11.65
CA ASN A 36 -19.15 0.88 -12.67
C ASN A 36 -17.65 1.10 -12.88
N GLU A 37 -17.19 2.36 -12.87
CA GLU A 37 -15.75 2.70 -12.90
C GLU A 37 -15.02 2.16 -11.67
N PHE A 38 -15.58 2.38 -10.47
CA PHE A 38 -15.08 1.80 -9.23
C PHE A 38 -14.98 0.27 -9.30
N SER A 39 -16.03 -0.41 -9.77
CA SER A 39 -16.07 -1.87 -9.88
C SER A 39 -15.02 -2.41 -10.84
N LYS A 40 -14.81 -1.75 -11.98
CA LYS A 40 -13.75 -2.08 -12.94
C LYS A 40 -12.36 -1.88 -12.34
N ASN A 41 -12.16 -0.79 -11.60
CA ASN A 41 -10.90 -0.53 -10.92
C ASN A 41 -10.62 -1.58 -9.85
N ALA A 42 -11.63 -1.94 -9.03
CA ALA A 42 -11.51 -3.02 -8.07
C ALA A 42 -11.13 -4.35 -8.75
N GLU A 43 -11.80 -4.71 -9.84
CA GLU A 43 -11.46 -5.93 -10.60
C GLU A 43 -10.01 -5.91 -11.09
N LYS A 44 -9.57 -4.79 -11.66
CA LYS A 44 -8.18 -4.60 -12.10
C LYS A 44 -7.21 -4.75 -10.95
N THR A 45 -7.43 -4.06 -9.83
CA THR A 45 -6.57 -4.12 -8.64
C THR A 45 -6.45 -5.54 -8.11
N TYR A 46 -7.57 -6.23 -7.89
CA TYR A 46 -7.53 -7.59 -7.34
C TYR A 46 -6.85 -8.58 -8.29
N ARG A 47 -7.13 -8.51 -9.60
CA ARG A 47 -6.50 -9.41 -10.59
C ARG A 47 -5.02 -9.09 -10.82
N GLU A 48 -4.69 -7.84 -11.06
CA GLU A 48 -3.38 -7.44 -11.60
C GLU A 48 -2.40 -7.04 -10.50
N CYS A 49 -2.87 -6.37 -9.45
CA CYS A 49 -2.04 -5.94 -8.33
C CYS A 49 -1.93 -7.05 -7.28
N PHE A 50 -3.06 -7.56 -6.78
CA PHE A 50 -3.08 -8.57 -5.72
C PHE A 50 -2.88 -10.00 -6.24
N LYS A 51 -2.91 -10.22 -7.56
CA LYS A 51 -2.86 -11.57 -8.17
C LYS A 51 -3.94 -12.52 -7.63
N PHE A 52 -5.07 -11.97 -7.21
CA PHE A 52 -6.17 -12.65 -6.53
C PHE A 52 -7.50 -12.30 -7.22
N PRO A 53 -7.79 -12.91 -8.39
CA PRO A 53 -8.87 -12.48 -9.28
C PRO A 53 -10.27 -12.75 -8.69
N PRO A 54 -11.34 -12.09 -9.21
CA PRO A 54 -12.72 -12.24 -8.74
C PRO A 54 -13.20 -13.69 -8.53
N LYS A 55 -12.74 -14.61 -9.39
CA LYS A 55 -13.10 -16.04 -9.31
C LYS A 55 -12.71 -16.68 -7.96
N MET A 56 -11.68 -16.16 -7.29
CA MET A 56 -11.24 -16.66 -5.98
C MET A 56 -12.26 -16.41 -4.86
N PHE A 57 -13.21 -15.49 -5.07
CA PHE A 57 -14.24 -15.15 -4.09
C PHE A 57 -15.57 -15.88 -4.30
N TYR A 58 -15.74 -16.57 -5.43
CA TYR A 58 -17.00 -17.22 -5.77
C TYR A 58 -17.37 -18.33 -4.77
N ASN A 59 -18.57 -18.25 -4.18
CA ASN A 59 -19.06 -19.18 -3.16
C ASN A 59 -18.14 -19.31 -1.93
N THR A 60 -17.44 -18.24 -1.56
CA THR A 60 -16.60 -18.19 -0.36
C THR A 60 -17.29 -17.46 0.79
N GLU A 61 -16.90 -17.76 2.02
CA GLU A 61 -17.22 -16.95 3.19
C GLU A 61 -16.05 -16.00 3.50
N VAL A 62 -16.34 -14.70 3.49
CA VAL A 62 -15.38 -13.61 3.73
C VAL A 62 -15.74 -12.88 5.01
N ILE A 63 -14.76 -12.59 5.86
CA ILE A 63 -14.90 -11.61 6.96
C ILE A 63 -14.00 -10.41 6.70
N ASP A 64 -14.55 -9.21 6.87
CA ASP A 64 -13.84 -7.94 6.70
C ASP A 64 -13.81 -7.19 8.04
N PHE A 65 -12.62 -7.06 8.62
CA PHE A 65 -12.38 -6.39 9.89
C PHE A 65 -12.00 -4.92 9.66
N GLY A 66 -12.74 -4.01 10.28
CA GLY A 66 -12.66 -2.57 10.01
C GLY A 66 -13.23 -2.25 8.63
N ALA A 67 -14.42 -2.81 8.33
CA ALA A 67 -15.03 -2.73 7.01
C ALA A 67 -15.41 -1.30 6.58
N GLY A 68 -15.43 -0.34 7.51
CA GLY A 68 -15.77 1.05 7.25
C GLY A 68 -17.14 1.18 6.60
N THR A 69 -17.20 1.89 5.47
CA THR A 69 -18.40 2.09 4.66
C THR A 69 -18.71 0.92 3.72
N GLY A 70 -18.02 -0.21 3.85
CA GLY A 70 -18.19 -1.40 3.01
C GLY A 70 -17.58 -1.27 1.61
N HIS A 71 -16.84 -0.18 1.35
CA HIS A 71 -16.27 0.15 0.04
C HIS A 71 -15.40 -0.97 -0.54
N ASN A 72 -14.49 -1.54 0.25
CA ASN A 72 -13.61 -2.62 -0.22
C ASN A 72 -14.34 -3.96 -0.42
N THR A 73 -15.51 -4.11 0.18
CA THR A 73 -16.19 -5.41 0.34
C THR A 73 -17.40 -5.57 -0.58
N ILE A 74 -17.97 -4.48 -1.08
CA ILE A 74 -19.08 -4.52 -2.03
C ILE A 74 -18.71 -5.22 -3.35
N SER A 75 -17.48 -5.02 -3.85
CA SER A 75 -16.99 -5.70 -5.05
C SER A 75 -16.85 -7.21 -4.80
N ILE A 76 -16.32 -7.59 -3.64
CA ILE A 76 -16.16 -9.00 -3.22
C ILE A 76 -17.52 -9.70 -3.10
N ALA A 77 -18.50 -9.04 -2.50
CA ALA A 77 -19.88 -9.51 -2.45
C ALA A 77 -20.45 -9.74 -3.87
N ASN A 78 -20.23 -8.79 -4.79
CA ASN A 78 -20.70 -8.87 -6.17
C ASN A 78 -19.97 -9.93 -7.02
N TRP A 79 -18.82 -10.42 -6.57
CA TRP A 79 -18.10 -11.57 -7.13
C TRP A 79 -18.58 -12.93 -6.59
N GLY A 80 -19.54 -12.93 -5.66
CA GLY A 80 -20.23 -14.14 -5.20
C GLY A 80 -19.82 -14.62 -3.81
N ALA A 81 -19.13 -13.81 -3.01
CA ALA A 81 -18.83 -14.13 -1.62
C ALA A 81 -20.00 -13.78 -0.68
N LYS A 82 -20.11 -14.54 0.42
CA LYS A 82 -20.93 -14.18 1.59
C LYS A 82 -20.06 -13.43 2.58
N CYS A 83 -20.40 -12.17 2.84
CA CYS A 83 -19.53 -11.26 3.57
C CYS A 83 -20.06 -10.99 4.99
N THR A 84 -19.17 -11.07 5.99
CA THR A 84 -19.39 -10.55 7.34
C THR A 84 -18.56 -9.29 7.51
N LEU A 85 -19.20 -8.15 7.67
CA LEU A 85 -18.55 -6.85 7.87
C LEU A 85 -18.52 -6.52 9.36
N VAL A 86 -17.33 -6.39 9.94
CA VAL A 86 -17.12 -6.01 11.35
C VAL A 86 -16.56 -4.58 11.38
N GLU A 87 -17.27 -3.66 12.02
CA GLU A 87 -16.89 -2.24 12.05
C GLU A 87 -17.21 -1.60 13.41
N LEU A 88 -16.27 -0.80 13.93
CA LEU A 88 -16.42 -0.13 15.23
C LEU A 88 -17.36 1.07 15.16
N SER A 89 -17.31 1.83 14.06
CA SER A 89 -18.17 2.99 13.82
C SER A 89 -19.57 2.57 13.38
N ASP A 90 -20.55 2.82 14.24
CA ASP A 90 -21.98 2.67 13.95
C ASP A 90 -22.38 3.48 12.70
N LYS A 91 -21.91 4.74 12.60
CA LYS A 91 -22.16 5.61 11.44
C LYS A 91 -21.63 5.01 10.13
N SER A 92 -20.41 4.47 10.14
CA SER A 92 -19.82 3.85 8.95
C SER A 92 -20.54 2.56 8.57
N LEU A 93 -20.92 1.74 9.57
CA LEU A 93 -21.66 0.50 9.35
C LEU A 93 -23.06 0.74 8.78
N GLU A 94 -23.75 1.80 9.19
CA GLU A 94 -25.03 2.18 8.57
C GLU A 94 -24.86 2.57 7.09
N ILE A 95 -23.82 3.33 6.74
CA ILE A 95 -23.47 3.62 5.34
C ILE A 95 -23.18 2.32 4.59
N ALA A 96 -22.45 1.37 5.18
CA ALA A 96 -22.18 0.07 4.56
C ALA A 96 -23.48 -0.69 4.26
N LYS A 97 -24.45 -0.68 5.17
CA LYS A 97 -25.78 -1.28 4.92
C LYS A 97 -26.49 -0.59 3.75
N GLU A 98 -26.42 0.73 3.64
CA GLU A 98 -26.99 1.47 2.51
C GLU A 98 -26.33 1.11 1.18
N VAL A 99 -24.99 1.07 1.14
CA VAL A 99 -24.20 0.67 -0.04
C VAL A 99 -24.61 -0.72 -0.50
N PHE A 100 -24.70 -1.68 0.43
CA PHE A 100 -25.06 -3.05 0.10
C PHE A 100 -26.52 -3.18 -0.33
N LYS A 101 -27.47 -2.46 0.29
CA LYS A 101 -28.87 -2.43 -0.18
C LYS A 101 -28.99 -1.93 -1.61
N LEU A 102 -28.15 -0.96 -1.99
CA LEU A 102 -28.19 -0.34 -3.31
C LEU A 102 -27.43 -1.15 -4.38
N ARG A 103 -26.33 -1.81 -4.01
CA ARG A 103 -25.34 -2.33 -4.98
C ARG A 103 -25.05 -3.83 -4.89
N ALA A 104 -25.38 -4.49 -3.79
CA ALA A 104 -25.10 -5.92 -3.66
C ALA A 104 -26.15 -6.73 -4.43
N LYS A 105 -25.72 -7.77 -5.13
CA LYS A 105 -26.65 -8.69 -5.82
C LYS A 105 -27.63 -9.36 -4.84
N ASN A 106 -27.19 -9.72 -3.63
CA ASN A 106 -27.99 -10.39 -2.61
C ASN A 106 -27.75 -9.82 -1.21
N PHE A 107 -28.44 -8.74 -0.84
CA PHE A 107 -28.26 -8.09 0.49
C PHE A 107 -28.34 -9.05 1.68
N ASN A 108 -29.29 -10.01 1.65
CA ASN A 108 -29.57 -10.92 2.75
C ASN A 108 -28.49 -11.99 3.01
N ASP A 109 -27.53 -12.16 2.09
CA ASP A 109 -26.40 -13.08 2.26
C ASP A 109 -25.28 -12.49 3.14
N HIS A 110 -25.38 -11.20 3.49
CA HIS A 110 -24.32 -10.47 4.19
C HIS A 110 -24.70 -10.14 5.64
N LYS A 111 -23.70 -10.12 6.53
CA LYS A 111 -23.84 -9.75 7.94
C LYS A 111 -23.12 -8.43 8.23
N PHE A 112 -23.70 -7.62 9.10
CA PHE A 112 -23.18 -6.32 9.52
C PHE A 112 -23.10 -6.29 11.04
N ILE A 113 -21.89 -6.18 11.60
CA ILE A 113 -21.63 -6.34 13.03
C ILE A 113 -20.91 -5.09 13.53
N ASN A 114 -21.55 -4.38 14.47
CA ASN A 114 -20.91 -3.25 15.14
C ASN A 114 -20.06 -3.75 16.30
N SER A 115 -18.75 -3.84 16.12
CA SER A 115 -17.83 -4.38 17.13
C SER A 115 -16.40 -3.92 16.86
N SER A 116 -15.62 -3.78 17.94
CA SER A 116 -14.15 -3.68 17.86
C SER A 116 -13.56 -5.02 17.40
N ILE A 117 -12.45 -4.97 16.64
CA ILE A 117 -11.66 -6.16 16.30
C ILE A 117 -11.26 -6.93 17.57
N PHE A 118 -10.91 -6.22 18.65
CA PHE A 118 -10.45 -6.82 19.89
C PHE A 118 -11.58 -7.49 20.66
N ASP A 119 -12.81 -7.01 20.52
CA ASP A 119 -13.99 -7.51 21.25
C ASP A 119 -14.82 -8.52 20.44
N TYR A 120 -14.62 -8.59 19.12
CA TYR A 120 -15.35 -9.51 18.27
C TYR A 120 -15.06 -10.98 18.62
N GLU A 121 -16.12 -11.74 18.87
CA GLU A 121 -16.08 -13.17 19.18
C GLU A 121 -17.18 -13.92 18.42
N GLU A 122 -16.80 -14.84 17.54
CA GLU A 122 -17.72 -15.82 16.95
C GLU A 122 -17.11 -17.22 17.09
N LYS A 123 -17.52 -17.95 18.13
CA LYS A 123 -16.92 -19.24 18.49
C LYS A 123 -17.05 -20.26 17.36
N ASN A 124 -15.95 -20.95 17.06
CA ASN A 124 -15.85 -22.02 16.06
C ASN A 124 -16.16 -21.60 14.61
N LYS A 125 -16.30 -20.30 14.33
CA LYS A 125 -16.48 -19.81 12.97
C LYS A 125 -15.12 -19.50 12.35
N LEU A 126 -14.89 -20.06 11.15
CA LEU A 126 -13.73 -19.77 10.32
C LEU A 126 -14.20 -19.37 8.92
N TYR A 127 -13.37 -18.58 8.24
CA TYR A 127 -13.65 -18.00 6.93
C TYR A 127 -12.65 -18.50 5.89
N ASP A 128 -13.10 -18.62 4.65
CA ASP A 128 -12.22 -18.97 3.53
C ASP A 128 -11.24 -17.83 3.25
N ILE A 129 -11.70 -16.61 3.46
CA ILE A 129 -10.91 -15.39 3.29
C ILE A 129 -11.14 -14.45 4.48
N VAL A 130 -10.06 -13.94 5.04
CA VAL A 130 -10.08 -12.85 6.03
C VAL A 130 -9.52 -11.60 5.37
N GLN A 131 -10.19 -10.47 5.51
CA GLN A 131 -9.75 -9.17 5.04
C GLN A 131 -9.60 -8.18 6.19
N CYS A 132 -8.58 -7.32 6.13
CA CYS A 132 -8.44 -6.14 6.97
C CYS A 132 -7.55 -5.11 6.26
N ARG A 133 -8.11 -3.97 5.83
CA ARG A 133 -7.39 -2.99 4.98
C ARG A 133 -7.54 -1.57 5.50
N GLY A 134 -6.42 -0.94 5.88
CA GLY A 134 -6.33 0.46 6.34
C GLY A 134 -6.88 0.65 7.75
N VAL A 135 -6.49 -0.21 8.69
CA VAL A 135 -7.13 -0.28 10.02
C VAL A 135 -6.11 -0.36 11.15
N LEU A 136 -5.13 -1.26 11.08
CA LEU A 136 -4.33 -1.62 12.26
C LEU A 136 -3.37 -0.51 12.67
N SER A 137 -2.92 0.34 11.73
CA SER A 137 -2.16 1.57 11.96
C SER A 137 -2.81 2.54 12.94
N HIS A 138 -4.14 2.48 13.12
CA HIS A 138 -4.88 3.35 14.04
C HIS A 138 -5.16 2.71 15.41
N THR A 139 -4.58 1.54 15.68
CA THR A 139 -4.79 0.78 16.92
C THR A 139 -3.51 0.74 17.76
N ALA A 140 -3.63 0.74 19.09
CA ALA A 140 -2.49 0.58 20.00
C ALA A 140 -1.94 -0.87 20.07
N GLY A 141 -2.43 -1.77 19.22
CA GLY A 141 -2.23 -3.21 19.35
C GLY A 141 -2.21 -3.94 18.02
N LYS A 142 -1.59 -3.32 16.99
CA LYS A 142 -1.57 -3.83 15.60
C LYS A 142 -1.17 -5.30 15.49
N GLU A 143 -0.13 -5.75 16.18
CA GLU A 143 0.27 -7.16 16.18
C GLU A 143 -0.80 -8.08 16.83
N LYS A 144 -1.38 -7.65 17.96
CA LYS A 144 -2.45 -8.40 18.64
C LYS A 144 -3.69 -8.49 17.75
N ALA A 145 -4.05 -7.41 17.07
CA ALA A 145 -5.15 -7.37 16.12
C ALA A 145 -4.88 -8.28 14.93
N PHE A 146 -3.68 -8.22 14.35
CA PHE A 146 -3.26 -9.08 13.24
C PHE A 146 -3.37 -10.56 13.61
N LYS A 147 -2.85 -10.96 14.77
CA LYS A 147 -2.98 -12.34 15.28
C LYS A 147 -4.44 -12.75 15.50
N LYS A 148 -5.27 -11.82 16.00
CA LYS A 148 -6.71 -12.07 16.20
C LYS A 148 -7.43 -12.29 14.88
N ILE A 149 -7.25 -11.43 13.86
CA ILE A 149 -7.91 -11.63 12.56
C ILE A 149 -7.45 -12.95 11.89
N CYS A 150 -6.17 -13.30 12.01
CA CYS A 150 -5.63 -14.56 11.46
C CYS A 150 -6.21 -15.82 12.12
N SER A 151 -6.69 -15.71 13.37
CA SER A 151 -7.32 -16.82 14.08
C SER A 151 -8.66 -17.25 13.47
N TYR A 152 -9.33 -16.35 12.73
CA TYR A 152 -10.58 -16.62 12.02
C TYR A 152 -10.37 -17.24 10.63
N LEU A 153 -9.13 -17.44 10.19
CA LEU A 153 -8.82 -17.98 8.87
C LEU A 153 -8.77 -19.51 8.86
N LYS A 154 -9.52 -20.13 7.94
CA LYS A 154 -9.44 -21.58 7.66
C LYS A 154 -8.05 -21.98 7.20
N LYS A 155 -7.67 -23.24 7.44
CA LYS A 155 -6.56 -23.86 6.73
C LYS A 155 -6.86 -23.90 5.23
N GLY A 156 -5.86 -23.63 4.40
CA GLY A 156 -6.03 -23.42 2.95
C GLY A 156 -6.69 -22.08 2.57
N GLY A 157 -7.07 -21.25 3.54
CA GLY A 157 -7.67 -19.95 3.32
C GLY A 157 -6.64 -18.84 3.05
N TYR A 158 -7.14 -17.67 2.63
CA TYR A 158 -6.32 -16.50 2.31
C TYR A 158 -6.60 -15.30 3.25
N LEU A 159 -5.54 -14.62 3.67
CA LEU A 159 -5.60 -13.30 4.28
C LEU A 159 -5.34 -12.24 3.21
N ILE A 160 -6.19 -11.21 3.16
CA ILE A 160 -5.96 -9.97 2.42
C ILE A 160 -5.78 -8.87 3.46
N PHE A 161 -4.54 -8.48 3.70
CA PHE A 161 -4.18 -7.48 4.68
C PHE A 161 -3.59 -6.26 4.00
N GLY A 162 -3.98 -5.06 4.40
CA GLY A 162 -3.32 -3.85 3.92
C GLY A 162 -3.31 -2.77 4.98
N ASP A 163 -2.26 -1.97 5.01
CA ASP A 163 -2.17 -0.81 5.90
C ASP A 163 -1.18 0.19 5.31
N PRO A 164 -1.13 1.42 5.83
CA PRO A 164 -0.03 2.28 5.54
C PRO A 164 1.32 1.66 5.98
N ASN A 165 2.39 1.97 5.26
CA ASN A 165 3.74 1.46 5.49
C ASN A 165 4.64 2.57 6.04
N LYS A 166 5.50 2.20 6.99
CA LYS A 166 6.41 3.12 7.68
C LYS A 166 7.33 3.91 6.74
N ALA A 167 7.94 3.26 5.75
CA ALA A 167 8.83 3.93 4.80
C ALA A 167 8.04 4.70 3.74
N GLY A 168 6.99 4.09 3.21
CA GLY A 168 6.08 4.72 2.26
C GLY A 168 5.38 5.98 2.80
N GLY A 169 5.11 6.02 4.11
CA GLY A 169 4.57 7.14 4.86
C GLY A 169 5.60 8.08 5.49
N PHE A 170 6.90 7.88 5.24
CA PHE A 170 7.96 8.70 5.83
C PHE A 170 7.78 10.19 5.57
N GLN A 171 7.45 10.57 4.33
CA GLN A 171 7.17 11.97 4.00
C GLN A 171 5.95 12.50 4.77
N ASN A 172 4.88 11.70 4.90
CA ASN A 172 3.71 12.07 5.69
C ASN A 172 4.06 12.31 7.17
N MET A 173 4.99 11.54 7.74
CA MET A 173 5.48 11.78 9.10
C MET A 173 6.28 13.08 9.23
N LEU A 174 7.09 13.43 8.21
CA LEU A 174 7.74 14.74 8.17
C LEU A 174 6.73 15.89 8.05
N GLN A 175 5.68 15.71 7.24
CA GLN A 175 4.58 16.68 7.15
C GLN A 175 3.91 16.86 8.51
N ARG A 176 3.53 15.77 9.18
CA ARG A 176 2.94 15.79 10.54
C ARG A 176 3.84 16.51 11.53
N TYR A 177 5.14 16.20 11.53
CA TYR A 177 6.10 16.86 12.41
C TYR A 177 6.14 18.37 12.19
N ALA A 178 6.20 18.81 10.92
CA ALA A 178 6.19 20.23 10.58
C ALA A 178 4.89 20.90 11.03
N VAL A 179 3.71 20.33 10.73
CA VAL A 179 2.43 20.92 11.15
C VAL A 179 2.34 21.00 12.69
N TYR A 180 2.63 19.92 13.40
CA TYR A 180 2.52 19.88 14.87
C TYR A 180 3.49 20.80 15.59
N LYS A 181 4.64 21.09 14.97
CA LYS A 181 5.57 22.07 15.53
C LYS A 181 4.96 23.47 15.62
N PHE A 182 4.03 23.81 14.73
CA PHE A 182 3.44 25.15 14.60
C PHE A 182 1.95 25.21 14.95
N SER A 183 1.34 24.12 15.40
CA SER A 183 -0.08 24.02 15.70
C SER A 183 -0.34 23.48 17.11
N ASN A 184 -1.27 24.09 17.83
CA ASN A 184 -1.66 23.72 19.20
C ASN A 184 -3.03 23.04 19.30
N ASN A 185 -3.83 23.09 18.23
CA ASN A 185 -5.18 22.56 18.16
C ASN A 185 -5.53 22.16 16.71
N ASP A 186 -6.67 21.48 16.53
CA ASP A 186 -7.12 20.94 15.24
C ASP A 186 -7.36 22.04 14.19
N GLU A 187 -7.86 23.21 14.59
CA GLU A 187 -8.06 24.36 13.70
C GLU A 187 -6.73 24.91 13.16
N GLU A 188 -5.72 25.04 14.03
CA GLU A 188 -4.36 25.42 13.63
C GLU A 188 -3.70 24.34 12.76
N ILE A 189 -3.98 23.05 13.00
CA ILE A 189 -3.53 21.97 12.12
C ILE A 189 -4.12 22.16 10.71
N VAL A 190 -5.42 22.46 10.62
CA VAL A 190 -6.09 22.72 9.33
C VAL A 190 -5.46 23.92 8.63
N GLN A 191 -5.31 25.05 9.31
CA GLN A 191 -4.75 26.26 8.72
C GLN A 191 -3.29 26.06 8.27
N ASN A 192 -2.44 25.49 9.11
CA ASN A 192 -1.01 25.34 8.78
C ASN A 192 -0.76 24.26 7.73
N SER A 193 -1.61 23.23 7.65
CA SER A 193 -1.54 22.24 6.56
C SER A 193 -1.81 22.88 5.19
N GLU A 194 -2.76 23.81 5.11
CA GLU A 194 -3.04 24.59 3.89
C GLU A 194 -1.87 25.50 3.49
N ILE A 195 -1.11 26.01 4.47
CA ILE A 195 0.07 26.85 4.20
C ILE A 195 1.24 26.00 3.69
N LEU A 196 1.53 24.89 4.38
CA LEU A 196 2.74 24.10 4.13
C LEU A 196 2.58 23.08 3.00
N PHE A 197 1.39 22.48 2.83
CA PHE A 197 1.17 21.31 1.98
C PHE A 197 -0.01 21.46 1.02
N LYS A 198 -0.31 22.70 0.61
CA LYS A 198 -1.41 23.03 -0.29
C LYS A 198 -1.46 22.14 -1.54
N ASP A 199 -0.32 21.96 -2.21
CA ASP A 199 -0.25 21.22 -3.47
C ASP A 199 -0.63 19.74 -3.30
N ASP A 200 -0.28 19.14 -2.16
CA ASP A 200 -0.63 17.75 -1.84
C ASP A 200 -2.14 17.61 -1.54
N ILE A 201 -2.72 18.59 -0.84
CA ILE A 201 -4.16 18.65 -0.58
C ILE A 201 -4.93 18.85 -1.90
N ASP A 202 -4.48 19.77 -2.76
CA ASP A 202 -5.06 20.02 -4.08
C ASP A 202 -5.10 18.74 -4.93
N ARG A 203 -3.98 18.02 -5.00
CA ARG A 203 -3.90 16.73 -5.72
C ARG A 203 -4.85 15.69 -5.11
N SER A 204 -4.89 15.59 -3.78
CA SER A 204 -5.76 14.61 -3.11
C SER A 204 -7.25 14.91 -3.34
N GLN A 205 -7.63 16.18 -3.38
CA GLN A 205 -9.01 16.61 -3.65
C GLN A 205 -9.41 16.39 -5.11
N ALA A 206 -8.47 16.56 -6.05
CA ALA A 206 -8.70 16.26 -7.46
C ALA A 206 -8.84 14.75 -7.73
N ALA A 207 -8.15 13.91 -6.95
CA ALA A 207 -8.13 12.46 -7.15
C ALA A 207 -9.34 11.74 -6.55
N VAL A 208 -9.84 12.20 -5.40
CA VAL A 208 -10.92 11.54 -4.64
C VAL A 208 -11.94 12.60 -4.23
N PRO A 209 -13.26 12.37 -4.34
CA PRO A 209 -14.29 13.36 -4.03
C PRO A 209 -14.45 13.59 -2.53
N ARG A 210 -13.41 14.13 -1.89
CA ARG A 210 -13.35 14.53 -0.48
C ARG A 210 -13.18 16.03 -0.36
N THR A 211 -13.70 16.58 0.73
CA THR A 211 -13.37 17.94 1.15
C THR A 211 -11.92 18.03 1.61
N ARG A 212 -11.34 19.23 1.55
CA ARG A 212 -9.99 19.49 2.04
C ARG A 212 -9.86 19.18 3.53
N ARG A 213 -10.93 19.47 4.30
CA ARG A 213 -10.98 19.20 5.73
C ARG A 213 -10.94 17.71 6.02
N GLU A 214 -11.70 16.88 5.30
CA GLU A 214 -11.63 15.42 5.43
C GLU A 214 -10.22 14.90 5.11
N ILE A 215 -9.56 15.42 4.06
CA ILE A 215 -8.18 15.05 3.71
C ILE A 215 -7.21 15.42 4.83
N ILE A 216 -7.33 16.62 5.40
CA ILE A 216 -6.46 17.08 6.49
C ILE A 216 -6.71 16.27 7.77
N TYR A 217 -7.98 15.97 8.07
CA TYR A 217 -8.33 15.20 9.25
C TYR A 217 -7.75 13.79 9.21
N ASP A 218 -7.90 13.13 8.07
CA ASP A 218 -7.36 11.80 7.78
C ASP A 218 -5.82 11.75 7.88
N ARG A 219 -5.12 12.80 7.44
CA ARG A 219 -3.65 12.79 7.37
C ARG A 219 -2.94 13.35 8.59
N TRP A 220 -3.46 14.44 9.15
CA TRP A 220 -2.75 15.27 10.13
C TRP A 220 -3.52 15.48 11.43
N VAL A 221 -4.85 15.28 11.50
CA VAL A 221 -5.58 15.39 12.78
C VAL A 221 -5.70 14.05 13.49
N ILE A 222 -5.76 12.94 12.73
CA ILE A 222 -5.86 11.59 13.31
C ILE A 222 -4.76 11.37 14.36
N GLN A 223 -5.17 10.97 15.56
CA GLN A 223 -4.30 10.99 16.74
C GLN A 223 -3.24 9.89 16.74
N SER A 224 -3.58 8.73 16.17
CA SER A 224 -2.70 7.57 16.14
C SER A 224 -2.42 7.13 14.71
N GLN A 225 -1.14 7.06 14.39
CA GLN A 225 -0.62 6.47 13.16
C GLN A 225 0.68 5.73 13.49
N ASP A 226 0.58 4.41 13.65
CA ASP A 226 1.70 3.51 13.92
C ASP A 226 1.84 2.45 12.80
N ASP A 227 2.34 2.92 11.66
CA ASP A 227 2.42 2.15 10.43
C ASP A 227 3.43 0.98 10.52
N PRO A 228 3.03 -0.25 10.15
CA PRO A 228 3.97 -1.36 10.10
C PRO A 228 5.03 -1.20 8.99
N SER A 229 6.24 -1.70 9.24
CA SER A 229 7.17 -2.04 8.16
C SER A 229 6.79 -3.37 7.52
N ILE A 230 7.36 -3.69 6.36
CA ILE A 230 7.09 -5.02 5.81
C ILE A 230 7.73 -6.13 6.66
N GLU A 231 8.86 -5.88 7.30
CA GLU A 231 9.47 -6.85 8.21
C GLU A 231 8.52 -7.23 9.34
N GLU A 232 7.81 -6.24 9.92
CA GLU A 232 6.79 -6.48 10.94
C GLU A 232 5.66 -7.36 10.41
N VAL A 233 5.08 -7.02 9.25
CA VAL A 233 3.99 -7.80 8.64
C VAL A 233 4.44 -9.23 8.31
N SER A 234 5.64 -9.38 7.73
CA SER A 234 6.20 -10.69 7.36
C SER A 234 6.42 -11.57 8.59
N LYS A 235 6.90 -10.97 9.69
CA LYS A 235 7.04 -11.65 10.97
C LYS A 235 5.68 -12.10 11.50
N TRP A 236 4.67 -11.23 11.50
CA TRP A 236 3.33 -11.60 11.99
C TRP A 236 2.67 -12.69 11.16
N MET A 237 2.85 -12.67 9.83
CA MET A 237 2.41 -13.75 8.94
C MET A 237 3.05 -15.08 9.33
N SER A 238 4.38 -15.10 9.46
CA SER A 238 5.14 -16.30 9.83
C SER A 238 4.69 -16.86 11.19
N GLU A 239 4.50 -15.99 12.20
CA GLU A 239 3.99 -16.37 13.53
C GLU A 239 2.55 -16.93 13.50
N CYS A 240 1.75 -16.55 12.50
CA CYS A 240 0.40 -17.07 12.28
C CYS A 240 0.36 -18.31 11.37
N GLY A 241 1.51 -18.82 10.93
CA GLY A 241 1.60 -19.93 9.96
C GLY A 241 1.09 -19.55 8.57
N LEU A 242 1.16 -18.27 8.23
CA LEU A 242 0.82 -17.75 6.91
C LEU A 242 2.06 -17.62 6.05
N LYS A 243 1.87 -17.80 4.74
CA LYS A 243 2.91 -17.63 3.74
C LYS A 243 2.53 -16.55 2.74
N LEU A 244 3.47 -15.68 2.40
CA LEU A 244 3.20 -14.60 1.45
C LEU A 244 2.85 -15.18 0.07
N TYR A 245 1.71 -14.77 -0.46
CA TYR A 245 1.25 -15.10 -1.81
C TYR A 245 1.54 -13.97 -2.80
N SER A 246 1.23 -12.73 -2.43
CA SER A 246 1.52 -11.55 -3.23
C SER A 246 1.56 -10.28 -2.36
N ALA A 247 2.14 -9.21 -2.89
CA ALA A 247 2.07 -7.88 -2.29
C ALA A 247 1.94 -6.81 -3.38
N TYR A 248 1.26 -5.71 -3.05
CA TYR A 248 1.18 -4.53 -3.88
C TYR A 248 1.39 -3.24 -3.06
N PRO A 249 2.32 -2.35 -3.45
CA PRO A 249 3.23 -2.48 -4.59
C PRO A 249 4.15 -3.70 -4.47
N THR A 250 4.71 -4.12 -5.60
CA THR A 250 5.42 -5.40 -5.70
C THR A 250 6.68 -5.47 -4.83
N TYR A 251 6.90 -6.66 -4.28
CA TYR A 251 8.16 -7.04 -3.67
C TYR A 251 9.22 -7.38 -4.73
N PRO A 252 10.53 -7.24 -4.46
CA PRO A 252 11.60 -7.58 -5.39
C PRO A 252 11.83 -9.09 -5.49
N GLN A 253 10.75 -9.88 -5.56
CA GLN A 253 10.82 -11.32 -5.73
C GLN A 253 11.42 -11.71 -7.10
N PHE A 254 11.43 -10.79 -8.08
CA PHE A 254 12.11 -10.96 -9.35
C PHE A 254 13.63 -11.18 -9.21
N LEU A 255 14.23 -10.87 -8.06
CA LEU A 255 15.63 -11.18 -7.77
C LEU A 255 15.86 -12.67 -7.46
N LEU A 256 14.80 -13.45 -7.22
CA LEU A 256 14.87 -14.89 -6.95
C LEU A 256 14.52 -15.67 -8.22
N THR A 257 15.53 -16.00 -9.01
CA THR A 257 15.39 -16.56 -10.37
C THR A 257 15.70 -18.06 -10.47
N ASP A 258 15.61 -18.77 -9.34
CA ASP A 258 15.83 -20.21 -9.30
C ASP A 258 14.91 -20.96 -10.27
N SER A 259 15.49 -21.88 -11.05
CA SER A 259 14.71 -22.73 -11.94
C SER A 259 13.72 -23.60 -11.15
N TYR A 260 12.63 -24.02 -11.79
CA TYR A 260 11.62 -24.89 -11.17
C TYR A 260 12.21 -26.13 -10.50
N TYR A 261 13.23 -26.73 -11.13
CA TYR A 261 13.91 -27.95 -10.68
C TYR A 261 15.02 -27.70 -9.65
N ASN A 262 15.36 -26.44 -9.33
CA ASN A 262 16.26 -26.19 -8.23
C ASN A 262 15.59 -26.67 -6.92
N LYS A 263 16.18 -27.67 -6.28
CA LYS A 263 15.70 -28.23 -5.02
C LYS A 263 16.04 -27.34 -3.82
N ASN A 264 17.06 -26.49 -3.96
CA ASN A 264 17.51 -25.56 -2.93
C ASN A 264 16.88 -24.19 -3.16
N LYS A 265 15.56 -24.09 -2.97
CA LYS A 265 14.83 -22.82 -3.14
C LYS A 265 15.06 -21.92 -1.95
N VAL A 266 15.31 -20.64 -2.22
CA VAL A 266 15.34 -19.61 -1.19
C VAL A 266 13.98 -19.50 -0.52
N ASP A 267 13.98 -19.57 0.80
CA ASP A 267 12.79 -19.31 1.61
C ASP A 267 12.64 -17.80 1.78
N PHE A 268 11.72 -17.23 1.01
CA PHE A 268 11.52 -15.79 0.94
C PHE A 268 11.19 -15.17 2.31
N GLU A 269 10.45 -15.90 3.15
CA GLU A 269 10.06 -15.43 4.50
C GLU A 269 11.25 -15.29 5.45
N LYS A 270 12.40 -15.91 5.11
CA LYS A 270 13.63 -15.78 5.89
C LYS A 270 14.52 -14.64 5.41
N LEU A 271 14.19 -13.98 4.29
CA LEU A 271 14.94 -12.84 3.78
C LEU A 271 14.54 -11.57 4.54
N LYS A 272 15.49 -10.98 5.27
CA LYS A 272 15.23 -9.80 6.09
C LYS A 272 15.47 -8.48 5.37
N ASN A 273 16.49 -8.43 4.51
CA ASN A 273 17.02 -7.17 4.00
C ASN A 273 16.48 -6.79 2.62
N ILE A 274 15.96 -7.75 1.84
CA ILE A 274 15.59 -7.49 0.44
C ILE A 274 14.43 -6.50 0.31
N SER A 275 13.58 -6.45 1.35
CA SER A 275 12.46 -5.54 1.53
C SER A 275 12.83 -4.06 1.45
N VAL A 276 14.05 -3.71 1.86
CA VAL A 276 14.53 -2.33 1.93
C VAL A 276 14.54 -1.66 0.56
N LEU A 277 14.72 -2.42 -0.52
CA LEU A 277 14.73 -1.90 -1.88
C LEU A 277 13.35 -1.32 -2.24
N SER A 278 12.28 -2.05 -1.93
CA SER A 278 10.91 -1.56 -2.11
C SER A 278 10.63 -0.36 -1.21
N GLU A 279 11.00 -0.43 0.07
CA GLU A 279 10.72 0.64 1.03
C GLU A 279 11.43 1.95 0.66
N ILE A 280 12.67 1.89 0.15
CA ILE A 280 13.36 3.07 -0.39
C ILE A 280 12.58 3.65 -1.56
N LEU A 281 12.21 2.85 -2.56
CA LEU A 281 11.45 3.33 -3.72
C LEU A 281 10.12 3.97 -3.32
N TRP A 282 9.39 3.34 -2.41
CA TRP A 282 8.11 3.84 -1.91
C TRP A 282 8.27 5.14 -1.13
N MET A 283 9.31 5.27 -0.33
CA MET A 283 9.59 6.46 0.46
C MET A 283 9.82 7.72 -0.39
N MET A 284 10.50 7.57 -1.53
CA MET A 284 10.91 8.69 -2.41
C MET A 284 10.11 8.75 -3.73
N LYS A 285 8.91 8.16 -3.77
CA LYS A 285 8.00 8.27 -4.91
C LYS A 285 7.49 9.71 -5.07
N THR A 286 7.78 10.31 -6.22
CA THR A 286 7.48 11.72 -6.56
C THR A 286 6.80 11.91 -7.91
N GLU A 287 6.69 10.86 -8.72
CA GLU A 287 6.14 10.89 -10.07
C GLU A 287 5.20 9.69 -10.25
N ASP A 288 4.28 9.75 -11.21
CA ASP A 288 3.48 8.58 -11.56
C ASP A 288 4.32 7.51 -12.29
N ASP A 289 3.80 6.28 -12.35
CA ASP A 289 4.52 5.16 -12.95
C ASP A 289 4.70 5.32 -14.47
N ILE A 290 3.82 6.08 -15.14
CA ILE A 290 3.92 6.35 -16.57
C ILE A 290 5.17 7.19 -16.85
N SER A 291 5.33 8.30 -16.12
CA SER A 291 6.45 9.21 -16.29
C SER A 291 7.78 8.53 -15.95
N GLU A 292 7.81 7.78 -14.85
CA GLU A 292 9.01 7.04 -14.42
C GLU A 292 9.39 5.94 -15.43
N SER A 293 8.40 5.19 -15.95
CA SER A 293 8.65 4.14 -16.94
C SER A 293 9.22 4.68 -18.25
N GLN A 294 8.76 5.85 -18.74
CA GLN A 294 9.29 6.45 -19.96
C GLN A 294 10.78 6.77 -19.87
N SER A 295 11.22 7.27 -18.71
CA SER A 295 12.64 7.55 -18.49
C SER A 295 13.46 6.26 -18.47
N ILE A 296 12.95 5.19 -17.84
CA ILE A 296 13.64 3.90 -17.74
C ILE A 296 13.74 3.22 -19.12
N GLU A 297 12.63 3.19 -19.88
CA GLU A 297 12.59 2.62 -21.23
C GLU A 297 13.59 3.32 -22.17
N SER A 298 13.65 4.65 -22.10
CA SER A 298 14.62 5.43 -22.88
C SER A 298 16.07 5.06 -22.54
N ASP A 299 16.39 4.97 -21.25
CA ASP A 299 17.74 4.64 -20.74
C ASP A 299 18.16 3.21 -21.09
N LEU A 300 17.21 2.26 -21.15
CA LEU A 300 17.47 0.86 -21.45
C LEU A 300 17.42 0.51 -22.95
N SER A 301 16.93 1.40 -23.80
CA SER A 301 16.62 1.11 -25.22
C SER A 301 17.80 0.51 -26.00
N VAL A 302 18.97 1.14 -25.97
CA VAL A 302 20.17 0.69 -26.70
C VAL A 302 20.66 -0.66 -26.16
N LEU A 303 20.68 -0.82 -24.83
CA LEU A 303 21.05 -2.09 -24.20
C LEU A 303 20.08 -3.21 -24.60
N ASN A 304 18.78 -2.93 -24.61
CA ASN A 304 17.76 -3.89 -25.00
C ASN A 304 17.96 -4.36 -26.45
N ASP A 305 18.20 -3.43 -27.38
CA ASP A 305 18.44 -3.75 -28.79
C ASP A 305 19.70 -4.60 -28.99
N ASN A 306 20.79 -4.27 -28.29
CA ASN A 306 22.04 -5.04 -28.39
C ASN A 306 21.91 -6.40 -27.72
N PHE A 307 21.21 -6.48 -26.58
CA PHE A 307 20.91 -7.74 -25.91
C PHE A 307 20.06 -8.67 -26.78
N ASP A 308 19.02 -8.14 -27.44
CA ASP A 308 18.17 -8.92 -28.34
C ASP A 308 18.95 -9.47 -29.53
N LYS A 309 19.86 -8.68 -30.13
CA LYS A 309 20.73 -9.15 -31.22
C LYS A 309 21.62 -10.31 -30.79
N LEU A 310 22.31 -10.21 -29.65
CA LEU A 310 23.18 -11.29 -29.16
C LEU A 310 22.37 -12.54 -28.80
N ALA A 311 21.25 -12.37 -28.09
CA ALA A 311 20.38 -13.48 -27.71
C ALA A 311 19.81 -14.18 -28.95
N SER A 312 19.38 -13.40 -29.95
CA SER A 312 18.87 -13.91 -31.23
C SER A 312 19.96 -14.60 -32.07
N TYR A 313 21.19 -14.08 -32.07
CA TYR A 313 22.32 -14.71 -32.74
C TYR A 313 22.60 -16.14 -32.23
N LEU A 314 22.51 -16.33 -30.91
CA LEU A 314 22.65 -17.65 -30.28
C LEU A 314 21.36 -18.48 -30.27
N ALA A 315 20.21 -17.90 -30.64
CA ALA A 315 18.94 -18.61 -30.58
C ALA A 315 18.97 -19.87 -31.46
N ASN A 316 18.30 -20.93 -31.00
CA ASN A 316 18.22 -22.21 -31.72
C ASN A 316 19.59 -22.86 -32.05
N CYS A 317 20.63 -22.58 -31.24
CA CYS A 317 21.90 -23.31 -31.29
C CYS A 317 21.65 -24.83 -31.20
N ASN A 318 22.15 -25.57 -32.19
CA ASN A 318 22.03 -27.02 -32.27
C ASN A 318 23.33 -27.64 -32.81
N LYS A 319 23.35 -28.96 -32.98
CA LYS A 319 24.55 -29.72 -33.40
C LYS A 319 25.19 -29.24 -34.71
N LYS A 320 24.46 -28.51 -35.56
CA LYS A 320 24.95 -27.97 -36.84
C LYS A 320 25.38 -26.51 -36.75
N THR A 321 25.07 -25.81 -35.66
CA THR A 321 25.41 -24.40 -35.49
C THR A 321 26.92 -24.24 -35.42
N LYS A 322 27.43 -23.27 -36.17
CA LYS A 322 28.81 -22.79 -36.08
C LYS A 322 28.76 -21.34 -35.68
N ILE A 323 29.38 -21.00 -34.55
CA ILE A 323 29.49 -19.63 -34.07
C ILE A 323 30.71 -19.00 -34.75
N GLU A 324 30.49 -17.89 -35.44
CA GLU A 324 31.56 -17.07 -35.98
C GLU A 324 32.11 -16.18 -34.87
N THR A 325 33.33 -16.49 -34.42
CA THR A 325 33.95 -15.85 -33.24
C THR A 325 33.96 -14.33 -33.33
N LYS A 326 34.25 -13.78 -34.52
CA LYS A 326 34.31 -12.34 -34.73
C LYS A 326 32.97 -11.67 -34.47
N GLU A 327 31.90 -12.19 -35.07
CA GLU A 327 30.55 -11.64 -34.94
C GLU A 327 30.04 -11.78 -33.50
N PHE A 328 30.29 -12.93 -32.84
CA PHE A 328 29.94 -13.12 -31.44
C PHE A 328 30.63 -12.10 -30.52
N PHE A 329 31.92 -11.81 -30.76
CA PHE A 329 32.66 -10.82 -29.99
C PHE A 329 32.16 -9.40 -30.26
N GLU A 330 31.91 -9.03 -31.52
CA GLU A 330 31.34 -7.72 -31.86
C GLU A 330 29.99 -7.49 -31.15
N LEU A 331 29.07 -8.47 -31.20
CA LEU A 331 27.79 -8.39 -30.49
C LEU A 331 27.94 -8.35 -28.96
N SER A 332 28.95 -9.02 -28.42
CA SER A 332 29.24 -8.99 -26.97
C SER A 332 29.79 -7.63 -26.55
N ASP A 333 30.72 -7.07 -27.33
CA ASP A 333 31.30 -5.75 -27.09
C ASP A 333 30.24 -4.64 -27.18
N ASP A 334 29.28 -4.75 -28.10
CA ASP A 334 28.13 -3.84 -28.19
C ASP A 334 27.29 -3.83 -26.90
N ILE A 335 27.07 -4.99 -26.27
CA ILE A 335 26.39 -5.06 -24.97
C ILE A 335 27.24 -4.40 -23.88
N LEU A 336 28.53 -4.75 -23.80
CA LEU A 336 29.45 -4.22 -22.78
C LEU A 336 29.55 -2.69 -22.85
N ASN A 337 29.57 -2.12 -24.06
CA ASN A 337 29.56 -0.67 -24.23
C ASN A 337 28.22 -0.06 -23.79
N SER A 338 27.10 -0.69 -24.16
CA SER A 338 25.76 -0.15 -23.85
C SER A 338 25.36 -0.26 -22.38
N ILE A 339 25.85 -1.26 -21.63
CA ILE A 339 25.51 -1.40 -20.21
C ILE A 339 26.16 -0.31 -19.35
N ASP A 340 27.35 0.17 -19.72
CA ASP A 340 28.04 1.26 -19.04
C ASP A 340 27.31 2.61 -19.20
N ASP A 341 26.51 2.75 -20.25
CA ASP A 341 25.70 3.95 -20.52
C ASP A 341 24.39 4.00 -19.73
N VAL A 342 23.94 2.89 -19.11
CA VAL A 342 22.69 2.83 -18.33
C VAL A 342 22.84 3.61 -17.02
N LYS A 343 22.04 4.66 -16.84
CA LYS A 343 22.17 5.60 -15.72
C LYS A 343 21.15 5.40 -14.61
N PHE A 344 20.08 4.66 -14.84
CA PHE A 344 18.93 4.54 -13.93
C PHE A 344 19.33 4.24 -12.48
N ILE A 345 20.23 3.27 -12.25
CA ILE A 345 20.66 2.90 -10.89
C ILE A 345 21.43 4.03 -10.21
N ASN A 346 22.30 4.74 -10.95
CA ASN A 346 23.04 5.88 -10.42
C ASN A 346 22.09 7.05 -10.09
N ASN A 347 21.13 7.33 -10.98
CA ASN A 347 20.10 8.34 -10.75
C ASN A 347 19.27 8.02 -9.50
N LEU A 348 18.90 6.76 -9.29
CA LEU A 348 18.17 6.33 -8.11
C LEU A 348 18.98 6.55 -6.82
N LYS A 349 20.27 6.21 -6.84
CA LYS A 349 21.18 6.42 -5.71
C LYS A 349 21.33 7.90 -5.38
N ASP A 350 21.47 8.76 -6.38
CA ASP A 350 21.62 10.20 -6.17
C ASP A 350 20.31 10.85 -5.74
N LYS A 351 19.16 10.40 -6.27
CA LYS A 351 17.83 10.78 -5.77
C LYS A 351 17.69 10.44 -4.29
N PHE A 352 18.10 9.24 -3.87
CA PHE A 352 18.03 8.85 -2.45
C PHE A 352 18.90 9.72 -1.55
N LYS A 353 20.14 10.03 -1.96
CA LYS A 353 21.00 10.93 -1.19
C LYS A 353 20.38 12.32 -1.04
N ASN A 354 19.89 12.89 -2.15
CA ASN A 354 19.25 14.21 -2.14
C ASN A 354 17.99 14.22 -1.27
N PHE A 355 17.18 13.16 -1.32
CA PHE A 355 16.01 13.00 -0.45
C PHE A 355 16.39 13.05 1.04
N ILE A 356 17.46 12.34 1.44
CA ILE A 356 17.96 12.35 2.82
C ILE A 356 18.52 13.72 3.22
N LEU A 357 19.24 14.39 2.32
CA LEU A 357 19.75 15.76 2.55
C LEU A 357 18.61 16.75 2.75
N GLU A 358 17.60 16.74 1.88
CA GLU A 358 16.41 17.59 2.01
C GLU A 358 15.66 17.30 3.33
N SER A 359 15.54 16.03 3.70
CA SER A 359 14.90 15.62 4.97
C SER A 359 15.66 16.14 6.19
N LYS A 360 16.99 16.11 6.16
CA LYS A 360 17.83 16.61 7.24
C LYS A 360 17.67 18.13 7.41
N GLU A 361 17.75 18.87 6.31
CA GLU A 361 17.63 20.33 6.33
C GLU A 361 16.20 20.77 6.68
N LEU A 362 15.16 20.04 6.25
CA LEU A 362 13.79 20.28 6.71
C LEU A 362 13.70 20.24 8.24
N ILE A 363 14.23 19.20 8.87
CA ILE A 363 14.21 19.06 10.34
C ILE A 363 14.96 20.22 11.02
N GLU A 364 16.10 20.64 10.45
CA GLU A 364 16.85 21.78 10.96
C GLU A 364 16.04 23.09 10.89
N ILE A 365 15.36 23.34 9.77
CA ILE A 365 14.55 24.55 9.58
C ILE A 365 13.32 24.51 10.48
N VAL A 366 12.58 23.40 10.53
CA VAL A 366 11.39 23.24 11.39
C VAL A 366 11.72 23.47 12.86
N ASN A 367 12.92 23.06 13.32
CA ASN A 367 13.31 23.23 14.72
C ASN A 367 13.73 24.64 15.09
N ASN A 368 14.29 25.39 14.15
CA ASN A 368 15.02 26.63 14.45
C ASN A 368 14.43 27.90 13.78
N ARG A 369 13.42 27.75 12.91
CA ARG A 369 12.86 28.84 12.10
C ARG A 369 11.35 28.94 12.25
N ASN A 370 10.74 29.95 11.62
CA ASN A 370 9.30 30.18 11.65
C ASN A 370 8.57 29.41 10.52
N LEU A 371 7.23 29.44 10.55
CA LEU A 371 6.36 28.75 9.59
C LEU A 371 6.62 29.19 8.12
N ASP A 372 6.87 30.49 7.89
CA ASP A 372 7.11 31.03 6.55
C ASP A 372 8.43 30.52 5.97
N ASP A 373 9.49 30.46 6.79
CA ASP A 373 10.78 29.89 6.41
C ASP A 373 10.64 28.42 6.01
N VAL A 374 9.86 27.64 6.76
CA VAL A 374 9.55 26.23 6.45
C VAL A 374 8.78 26.11 5.13
N GLY A 375 7.74 26.93 4.94
CA GLY A 375 6.97 26.96 3.69
C GLY A 375 7.83 27.33 2.48
N ASN A 376 8.74 28.29 2.64
CA ASN A 376 9.69 28.67 1.60
C ASN A 376 10.69 27.55 1.28
N TYR A 377 11.13 26.79 2.29
CA TYR A 377 11.99 25.64 2.09
C TYR A 377 11.29 24.50 1.33
N ILE A 378 10.07 24.15 1.72
CA ILE A 378 9.25 23.12 1.06
C ILE A 378 9.07 23.43 -0.43
N LYS A 379 8.86 24.70 -0.78
CA LYS A 379 8.76 25.14 -2.18
C LYS A 379 10.06 24.91 -2.98
N LYS A 380 11.22 25.07 -2.34
CA LYS A 380 12.56 24.88 -2.93
C LYS A 380 12.98 23.41 -3.03
N CYS A 381 12.40 22.52 -2.24
CA CYS A 381 12.69 21.09 -2.30
C CYS A 381 12.44 20.57 -3.72
N SER A 382 13.34 19.71 -4.20
CA SER A 382 13.24 19.06 -5.51
C SER A 382 12.57 17.69 -5.43
N ILE A 383 12.64 17.02 -4.27
CA ILE A 383 12.10 15.66 -4.09
C ILE A 383 11.01 15.65 -3.01
N LEU A 384 11.26 16.25 -1.84
CA LEU A 384 10.29 16.21 -0.75
C LEU A 384 8.95 16.87 -1.14
N PHE A 385 7.88 16.16 -0.77
CA PHE A 385 6.49 16.58 -0.91
C PHE A 385 6.02 16.82 -2.35
N LYS A 386 6.73 16.25 -3.33
CA LYS A 386 6.35 16.29 -4.75
C LYS A 386 5.49 15.08 -5.15
N GLY A 387 4.61 15.31 -6.13
CA GLY A 387 3.73 14.29 -6.72
C GLY A 387 3.01 13.40 -5.68
N PRO A 388 3.10 12.06 -5.77
CA PRO A 388 2.41 11.17 -4.84
C PRO A 388 2.79 11.31 -3.35
N CYS A 389 3.95 11.92 -3.04
CA CYS A 389 4.46 12.08 -1.68
C CYS A 389 4.64 10.73 -0.96
N GLY A 390 5.33 9.80 -1.64
CA GLY A 390 5.55 8.44 -1.19
C GLY A 390 4.39 7.47 -1.53
N VAL A 391 4.62 6.18 -1.33
CA VAL A 391 3.60 5.12 -1.49
C VAL A 391 3.15 4.65 -0.12
N ARG A 392 2.11 5.29 0.40
CA ARG A 392 1.66 5.09 1.77
C ARG A 392 1.08 3.72 2.02
N HIS A 393 0.21 3.21 1.16
CA HIS A 393 -0.53 1.97 1.43
C HIS A 393 0.14 0.76 0.78
N VAL A 394 0.25 -0.34 1.52
CA VAL A 394 0.77 -1.62 1.03
C VAL A 394 -0.21 -2.72 1.38
N ASP A 395 -0.61 -3.48 0.36
CA ASP A 395 -1.48 -4.64 0.47
C ASP A 395 -0.66 -5.93 0.34
N PHE A 396 -1.08 -6.94 1.09
CA PHE A 396 -0.50 -8.26 1.14
C PHE A 396 -1.62 -9.30 1.01
N VAL A 397 -1.38 -10.31 0.18
CA VAL A 397 -2.16 -11.54 0.20
C VAL A 397 -1.26 -12.62 0.76
N ALA A 398 -1.75 -13.35 1.75
CA ALA A 398 -1.05 -14.49 2.33
C ALA A 398 -1.99 -15.70 2.41
N TYR A 399 -1.46 -16.90 2.34
CA TYR A 399 -2.25 -18.13 2.48
C TYR A 399 -1.85 -18.90 3.72
N LYS A 400 -2.81 -19.58 4.33
CA LYS A 400 -2.59 -20.47 5.48
C LYS A 400 -2.37 -21.89 4.97
N GLY A 401 -1.26 -22.51 5.34
CA GLY A 401 -1.00 -23.91 4.99
C GLY A 401 -2.04 -24.89 5.55
N ASP A 402 -2.06 -26.10 4.95
CA ASP A 402 -2.93 -27.22 5.35
C ASP A 402 -2.53 -27.89 6.69
#